data_AF-R7P948-F1
#
_entry.id   AF-R7P948-F1
#
_cell.length_a   1.000
_cell.length_b   1.000
_cell.length_c   1.000
_cell.angle_alpha   90.00
_cell.angle_beta   90.00
_cell.angle_gamma   90.00
#
_symmetry.space_group_name_H-M   'P 1'
#
loop_
_entity.id
_entity.type
_entity.pdbx_description
1 polymer ?
#
loop_
_entity_poly.entity_id
_entity_poly.type
_entity_poly.pdbx_seq_one_letter_code
_entity_poly.pdbx_strand_id
1 'polypeptide(L)' 'MATKVTTKKPLTGNRRSHALNATKMKQKPNLQKKTINGEKVIISAREARTLNKKAA' A
#
# COMPACT_ATOMS: atom_id res chain seq x y z
N MET A 1 8.40 2.19 -17.25
CA MET A 1 8.10 1.65 -15.88
C MET A 1 6.67 2.03 -15.52
N ALA A 2 5.93 1.18 -14.79
CA ALA A 2 4.56 1.48 -14.39
C ALA A 2 4.53 2.68 -13.43
N THR A 3 3.62 3.62 -13.65
CA THR A 3 3.48 4.84 -12.85
C THR A 3 2.84 4.51 -11.50
N LYS A 4 3.36 5.09 -10.42
CA LYS A 4 2.76 4.97 -9.09
C LYS A 4 1.64 5.99 -8.95
N VAL A 5 0.40 5.52 -8.99
CA VAL A 5 -0.79 6.36 -8.92
C VAL A 5 -1.24 6.57 -7.47
N THR A 6 -0.96 5.61 -6.58
CA THR A 6 -1.37 5.75 -5.17
C THR A 6 -0.61 6.87 -4.44
N THR A 7 -1.35 7.75 -3.79
CA THR A 7 -0.81 8.82 -2.93
C THR A 7 -0.42 8.32 -1.54
N LYS A 8 -0.74 7.05 -1.22
CA LYS A 8 -0.48 6.49 0.11
C LYS A 8 1.01 6.42 0.40
N LYS A 9 1.42 7.17 1.42
CA LYS A 9 2.78 7.14 1.97
C LYS A 9 2.90 6.03 3.03
N PRO A 10 4.10 5.42 3.19
CA PRO A 10 4.36 4.53 4.31
C PRO A 10 4.21 5.26 5.65
N LEU A 11 3.60 4.61 6.63
CA LEU A 11 3.52 5.15 7.98
C LEU A 11 4.79 4.82 8.76
N THR A 12 5.14 5.67 9.73
CA THR A 12 6.25 5.46 10.65
C THR A 12 5.72 5.28 12.06
N GLY A 13 6.36 4.43 12.85
CA GLY A 13 5.97 4.19 14.24
C GLY A 13 7.06 3.47 15.02
N ASN A 14 6.72 2.96 16.20
CA ASN A 14 7.63 2.16 17.02
C ASN A 14 7.07 0.73 17.21
N ARG A 15 7.91 -0.29 17.10
CA ARG A 15 7.63 -1.63 17.62
C ARG A 15 7.89 -1.64 19.12
N ARG A 16 7.24 -2.58 19.81
CA ARG A 16 7.38 -2.83 21.24
C ARG A 16 7.82 -4.28 21.42
N SER A 17 8.79 -4.51 22.30
CA SER A 17 9.11 -5.86 22.78
C SER A 17 8.13 -6.30 23.87
N HIS A 18 8.27 -7.53 24.38
CA HIS A 18 7.53 -8.00 25.56
C HIS A 18 7.76 -7.12 26.80
N ALA A 19 8.96 -6.54 26.95
CA ALA A 19 9.28 -5.55 27.98
C ALA A 19 8.96 -4.10 27.56
N LEU A 20 8.20 -3.90 26.47
CA LEU A 20 7.80 -2.60 25.91
C LEU A 20 8.93 -1.68 25.38
N ASN A 21 10.14 -2.22 25.17
CA ASN A 21 11.25 -1.46 24.59
C ASN A 21 10.90 -0.94 23.19
N ALA A 22 11.14 0.35 22.96
CA ALA A 22 10.79 1.03 21.72
C ALA A 22 11.87 0.82 20.65
N THR A 23 11.51 0.28 19.49
CA THR A 23 12.38 0.28 18.30
C THR A 23 11.67 0.91 17.10
N LYS A 24 12.38 1.64 16.23
CA LYS A 24 11.76 2.32 15.08
C LYS A 24 11.22 1.31 14.06
N MET A 25 10.11 1.62 13.42
CA MET A 25 9.55 0.84 12.33
C MET A 25 8.89 1.69 11.25
N LYS A 26 8.73 1.08 10.07
CA LYS A 26 8.01 1.63 8.93
C LYS A 26 6.97 0.63 8.44
N GLN A 27 5.73 1.05 8.32
CA GLN A 27 4.62 0.27 7.78
C GLN A 27 4.48 0.61 6.30
N LYS A 28 4.93 -0.30 5.43
CA LYS A 28 4.84 -0.12 3.98
C LYS A 28 3.45 -0.56 3.49
N PRO A 29 2.80 0.20 2.58
CA PRO A 29 1.58 -0.26 1.93
C PRO A 29 1.90 -1.41 0.96
N ASN A 30 0.96 -2.35 0.81
CA ASN A 30 1.07 -3.44 -0.17
C ASN A 30 0.82 -2.89 -1.57
N LEU A 31 1.88 -2.52 -2.28
CA LEU A 31 1.84 -2.02 -3.65
C LEU A 31 1.83 -3.18 -4.65
N GLN A 32 0.96 -3.10 -5.67
CA GLN A 32 0.79 -4.11 -6.71
C GLN A 32 0.70 -3.44 -8.08
N LYS A 33 1.25 -4.09 -9.10
CA LYS A 33 1.07 -3.70 -10.51
C LYS A 33 -0.26 -4.24 -10.99
N LYS A 34 -1.13 -3.38 -11.50
CA LYS A 34 -2.42 -3.74 -12.09
C LYS A 34 -2.62 -3.00 -13.41
N THR A 35 -3.33 -3.65 -14.33
CA THR A 35 -3.77 -3.01 -15.57
C THR A 35 -5.15 -2.43 -15.33
N ILE A 36 -5.29 -1.12 -15.52
CA ILE A 36 -6.57 -0.40 -15.41
C ILE A 36 -6.77 0.31 -16.74
N ASN A 37 -7.89 0.06 -17.42
CA ASN A 37 -8.23 0.69 -18.70
C ASN A 37 -7.11 0.60 -19.76
N GLY A 38 -6.36 -0.51 -19.79
CA GLY A 38 -5.25 -0.73 -20.74
C GLY A 38 -3.87 -0.25 -20.26
N GLU A 39 -3.80 0.55 -19.20
CA GLU A 39 -2.53 1.07 -18.67
C GLU A 39 -2.02 0.29 -17.44
N LYS A 40 -0.71 0.07 -17.38
CA LYS A 40 -0.05 -0.59 -16.24
C LYS A 40 0.31 0.43 -15.17
N VAL A 41 -0.38 0.37 -14.03
CA VAL A 41 -0.20 1.26 -12.88
C VAL A 41 0.17 0.50 -11.60
N ILE A 42 0.85 1.19 -10.69
CA ILE A 42 1.14 0.70 -9.33
C ILE A 42 0.17 1.34 -8.36
N ILE A 43 -0.67 0.50 -7.73
CA ILE A 43 -1.68 0.89 -6.75
C ILE A 43 -1.57 0.03 -5.50
N SER A 44 -2.18 0.45 -4.40
CA SER A 44 -2.27 -0.37 -3.19
C SER A 44 -3.32 -1.48 -3.34
N ALA A 45 -3.11 -2.60 -2.66
CA ALA A 45 -4.06 -3.72 -2.65
C ALA A 45 -5.47 -3.31 -2.16
N ARG A 46 -5.55 -2.31 -1.27
CA ARG A 46 -6.84 -1.79 -0.78
C ARG A 46 -7.57 -1.00 -1.85
N GLU A 47 -6.87 -0.14 -2.58
CA GLU A 47 -7.45 0.60 -3.72
C GLU A 47 -7.91 -0.36 -4.81
N ALA A 48 -7.10 -1.38 -5.13
CA ALA A 48 -7.46 -2.43 -6.09
C ALA A 48 -8.77 -3.14 -5.69
N ARG A 49 -8.91 -3.49 -4.40
CA ARG A 49 -10.15 -4.09 -3.87
C ARG A 49 -11.35 -3.16 -4.04
N THR A 50 -11.20 -1.87 -3.77
CA THR A 50 -12.28 -0.88 -3.93
C THR A 50 -12.69 -0.73 -5.38
N LEU A 51 -11.73 -0.71 -6.31
CA LEU A 51 -12.01 -0.65 -7.76
C LEU A 51 -12.79 -1.87 -8.22
N ASN A 52 -12.34 -3.08 -7.85
CA ASN A 52 -13.03 -4.31 -8.21
C ASN A 52 -14.47 -4.36 -7.67
N LYS A 53 -14.71 -3.81 -6.46
CA LYS A 53 -16.05 -3.71 -5.88
C LYS A 53 -16.97 -2.70 -6.57
N LYS A 54 -16.41 -1.67 -7.23
CA LYS A 54 -17.19 -0.67 -7.96
C LYS A 54 -17.46 -1.08 -9.41
N ALA A 55 -16.66 -2.00 -9.95
CA ALA A 55 -16.80 -2.52 -11.30
C ALA A 55 -17.73 -3.75 -11.37
N ALA A 56 -18.04 -4.36 -10.22
CA ALA A 56 -19.07 -5.37 -10.04
C ALA A 56 -20.38 -4.70 -9.59
#